data_AF-A0A9E1QIT2-F1
#
_entry.id   AF-A0A9E1QIT2-F1
#
_cell.length_a   1.000
_cell.length_b   1.000
_cell.length_c   1.000
_cell.angle_alpha   90.00
_cell.angle_beta   90.00
_cell.angle_gamma   90.00
#
_symmetry.space_group_name_H-M   'P 1'
#
loop_
_entity.id
_entity.type
_entity.pdbx_description
1 polymer ?
#
loop_
_entity_poly.entity_id
_entity_poly.type
_entity_poly.pdbx_seq_one_letter_code
_entity_poly.pdbx_strand_id
1 'polypeptide(L)'
;MFPGEITLDGKPTPVIWGSALGVPEKYRATGIGLMLAMKMQTVGAWMGAFGVSQIALPLYTNLRWVNLSLPRYVLVRRSRRFLAALTGSEALAAILAPIADAAFAVQRAGRTALSPVHRRYELVPAPEMPEELADRFVAHAKEQGGAAPHRSPAWINWLLTTEFNDVPTRRTNLHLVRRKGTVEISGYILTKQRHFDDVTQRHVKDVTIAAVQDWMSFDDALPEHHLLALAINAALTPAPEVIRGSTADAVEICTADPAEQRALRRWGLVGMGQLNFLCKPARGADLADDKWRDPANWRLRPAEGDNFWT
;
A
#
# COMPACT_ATOMS: atom_id res chain seq x y z
N MET A 1 3.11 -0.25 20.84
CA MET A 1 2.07 -1.28 20.66
C MET A 1 0.74 -0.57 20.66
N PHE A 2 -0.12 -0.88 19.70
CA PHE A 2 -1.40 -0.20 19.54
C PHE A 2 -2.52 -1.24 19.53
N PRO A 3 -3.57 -1.09 20.34
CA PRO A 3 -4.74 -1.93 20.19
C PRO A 3 -5.40 -1.63 18.84
N GLY A 4 -5.96 -2.66 18.22
CA GLY A 4 -6.72 -2.54 16.99
C GLY A 4 -7.71 -3.70 16.87
N GLU A 5 -8.31 -3.79 15.69
CA GLU A 5 -9.28 -4.80 15.37
C GLU A 5 -9.06 -5.33 13.95
N ILE A 6 -9.33 -6.62 13.76
CA ILE A 6 -9.50 -7.22 12.44
C ILE A 6 -10.83 -7.96 12.41
N THR A 7 -11.41 -8.08 11.23
CA THR A 7 -12.56 -8.94 10.98
C THR A 7 -12.07 -10.32 10.56
N LEU A 8 -12.52 -11.38 11.24
CA LEU A 8 -12.29 -12.78 10.88
C LEU A 8 -13.62 -13.43 10.55
N ASP A 9 -13.84 -13.82 9.30
CA ASP A 9 -15.10 -14.43 8.85
C ASP A 9 -16.33 -13.63 9.32
N GLY A 10 -16.25 -12.30 9.21
CA GLY A 10 -17.31 -11.36 9.62
C GLY A 10 -17.35 -11.05 11.12
N LYS A 11 -16.51 -11.67 11.96
CA LYS A 11 -16.44 -11.42 13.40
C LYS A 11 -15.30 -10.46 13.76
N PRO A 12 -15.60 -9.32 14.41
CA PRO A 12 -14.59 -8.45 15.00
C PRO A 12 -13.72 -9.19 16.00
N THR A 13 -12.40 -9.09 15.85
CA THR A 13 -11.41 -9.77 16.68
C THR A 13 -10.34 -8.75 17.12
N PRO A 14 -10.12 -8.60 18.43
CA PRO A 14 -9.13 -7.64 18.94
C PRO A 14 -7.71 -8.11 18.64
N VAL A 15 -6.86 -7.16 18.30
CA VAL A 15 -5.47 -7.39 17.91
C VAL A 15 -4.56 -6.35 18.53
N ILE A 16 -3.29 -6.71 18.73
CA ILE A 16 -2.25 -5.74 19.06
C ILE A 16 -1.33 -5.58 17.87
N TRP A 17 -1.06 -4.33 17.49
CA TRP A 17 -0.15 -3.97 16.41
C TRP A 17 1.19 -3.48 16.94
N GLY A 18 2.26 -3.99 16.35
CA GLY A 18 3.61 -3.44 16.41
C GLY A 18 3.90 -2.57 15.20
N SER A 19 4.31 -1.33 15.43
CA SER A 19 4.78 -0.42 14.39
C SER A 19 6.05 0.29 14.85
N ALA A 20 6.89 0.65 13.88
CA ALA A 20 8.11 1.45 14.04
C ALA A 20 9.10 0.95 15.13
N LEU A 21 9.20 -0.37 15.34
CA LEU A 21 10.16 -0.93 16.29
C LEU A 21 11.57 -0.90 15.70
N GLY A 22 12.37 0.08 16.13
CA GLY A 22 13.77 0.23 15.78
C GLY A 22 14.69 -0.04 16.97
N VAL A 23 15.77 -0.79 16.74
CA VAL A 23 16.87 -0.91 17.70
C VAL A 23 18.05 -0.09 17.16
N PRO A 24 18.57 0.89 17.93
CA PRO A 24 19.76 1.65 17.55
C PRO A 24 20.92 0.70 17.21
N GLU A 25 21.72 1.06 16.20
CA GLU A 25 22.75 0.17 15.64
C GLU A 25 23.70 -0.41 16.69
N LYS A 26 24.19 0.43 17.60
CA LYS A 26 25.06 0.04 18.72
C LYS A 26 24.48 -1.03 19.66
N TYR A 27 23.16 -1.26 19.63
CA TYR A 27 22.48 -2.26 20.47
C TYR A 27 21.85 -3.41 19.67
N ARG A 28 22.01 -3.47 18.35
CA ARG A 28 21.38 -4.54 17.54
C ARG A 28 21.86 -5.95 17.95
N ALA A 29 23.10 -6.07 18.39
CA ALA A 29 23.71 -7.33 18.83
C ALA A 29 23.33 -7.75 20.27
N THR A 30 22.65 -6.92 21.05
CA THR A 30 22.34 -7.24 22.46
C THR A 30 21.12 -8.14 22.63
N GLY A 31 20.41 -8.45 21.55
CA GLY A 31 19.17 -9.23 21.59
C GLY A 31 17.93 -8.46 22.04
N ILE A 32 18.01 -7.14 22.26
CA ILE A 32 16.86 -6.31 22.67
C ILE A 32 15.68 -6.44 21.69
N GLY A 33 15.94 -6.48 20.38
CA GLY A 33 14.88 -6.65 19.38
C GLY A 33 14.13 -7.97 19.52
N LEU A 34 14.85 -9.06 19.80
CA LEU A 34 14.27 -10.38 20.09
C LEU A 34 13.42 -10.33 21.36
N MET A 35 13.95 -9.75 22.43
CA MET A 35 13.22 -9.63 23.70
C MET A 35 11.93 -8.82 23.54
N LEU A 36 11.95 -7.72 22.78
CA LEU A 36 10.76 -6.93 22.48
C LEU A 36 9.73 -7.76 21.69
N ALA A 37 10.16 -8.43 20.63
CA ALA A 37 9.27 -9.28 19.82
C ALA A 37 8.66 -10.45 20.62
N MET A 38 9.40 -11.02 21.57
CA MET A 38 8.89 -12.04 22.49
C MET A 38 7.94 -11.45 23.52
N LYS A 39 8.26 -10.29 24.11
CA LYS A 39 7.40 -9.62 25.09
C LYS A 39 6.07 -9.22 24.47
N MET A 40 6.09 -8.75 23.23
CA MET A 40 4.88 -8.46 22.45
C MET A 40 3.92 -9.65 22.40
N GLN A 41 4.43 -10.87 22.22
CA GLN A 41 3.60 -12.09 22.16
C GLN A 41 2.87 -12.39 23.48
N THR A 42 3.28 -11.79 24.62
CA THR A 42 2.62 -12.01 25.91
C THR A 42 1.45 -11.05 26.17
N VAL A 43 1.22 -10.05 25.30
CA VAL A 43 0.33 -8.91 25.61
C VAL A 43 -1.10 -9.12 25.07
N GLY A 44 -1.30 -9.93 24.04
CA GLY A 44 -2.62 -10.12 23.43
C GLY A 44 -2.81 -11.51 22.86
N ALA A 45 -4.08 -11.86 22.61
CA ALA A 45 -4.46 -13.10 21.93
C ALA A 45 -3.93 -13.16 20.49
N TRP A 46 -3.60 -12.00 19.92
CA TRP A 46 -2.98 -11.89 18.61
C TRP A 46 -2.05 -10.69 18.54
N MET A 47 -0.93 -10.88 17.85
CA MET A 47 0.05 -9.83 17.60
C MET A 47 0.38 -9.77 16.11
N GLY A 48 0.34 -8.57 15.56
CA GLY A 48 0.76 -8.31 14.19
C GLY A 48 1.88 -7.28 14.12
N ALA A 49 2.75 -7.42 13.13
CA ALA A 49 3.79 -6.48 12.78
C ALA A 49 3.73 -6.25 11.28
N PHE A 50 3.61 -5.00 10.88
CA PHE A 50 3.57 -4.65 9.47
C PHE A 50 4.81 -3.87 9.05
N GLY A 51 5.07 -3.83 7.74
CA GLY A 51 6.19 -3.05 7.21
C GLY A 51 7.53 -3.56 7.73
N VAL A 52 7.63 -4.88 7.95
CA VAL A 52 8.83 -5.48 8.54
C VAL A 52 9.96 -5.42 7.53
N SER A 53 11.04 -4.73 7.93
CA SER A 53 12.24 -4.57 7.09
C SER A 53 12.90 -5.91 6.80
N GLN A 54 13.67 -5.97 5.73
CA GLN A 54 14.42 -7.17 5.37
C GLN A 54 15.42 -7.59 6.46
N ILE A 55 15.93 -6.64 7.23
CA ILE A 55 16.83 -6.90 8.36
C ILE A 55 16.09 -7.59 9.51
N ALA A 56 14.84 -7.20 9.77
CA ALA A 56 14.04 -7.76 10.86
C ALA A 56 13.34 -9.07 10.48
N LEU A 57 13.10 -9.33 9.19
CA LEU A 57 12.36 -10.51 8.73
C LEU A 57 12.94 -11.84 9.24
N PRO A 58 14.27 -12.11 9.21
CA PRO A 58 14.84 -13.35 9.74
C PRO A 58 14.53 -13.58 11.22
N LEU A 59 14.50 -12.53 12.04
CA LEU A 59 14.15 -12.62 13.46
C LEU A 59 12.75 -13.19 13.65
N TYR A 60 11.76 -12.63 12.95
CA TYR A 60 10.38 -13.06 13.05
C TYR A 60 10.15 -14.46 12.47
N THR A 61 10.82 -14.80 11.37
CA THR A 61 10.82 -16.16 10.79
C THR A 61 11.33 -17.19 11.81
N ASN A 62 12.44 -16.90 12.49
CA ASN A 62 12.98 -17.77 13.55
C ASN A 62 12.03 -17.91 14.75
N LEU A 63 11.26 -16.86 15.05
CA LEU A 63 10.18 -16.88 16.05
C LEU A 63 8.90 -17.58 15.55
N ARG A 64 8.91 -18.12 14.32
CA ARG A 64 7.79 -18.80 13.67
C ARG A 64 6.54 -17.92 13.60
N TRP A 65 6.72 -16.63 13.32
CA TRP A 65 5.59 -15.79 12.92
C TRP A 65 5.13 -16.21 11.54
N VAL A 66 3.83 -16.12 11.29
CA VAL A 66 3.24 -16.32 9.96
C VAL A 66 3.62 -15.12 9.12
N ASN A 67 4.18 -15.35 7.94
CA ASN A 67 4.50 -14.30 6.99
C ASN A 67 3.49 -14.28 5.84
N LEU A 68 2.76 -13.18 5.76
CA LEU A 68 1.78 -12.88 4.73
C LEU A 68 2.40 -11.83 3.81
N SER A 69 3.07 -12.32 2.77
CA SER A 69 3.78 -11.48 1.82
C SER A 69 2.85 -10.91 0.74
N LEU A 70 2.98 -9.62 0.49
CA LEU A 70 2.28 -8.87 -0.55
C LEU A 70 3.30 -8.51 -1.63
N PRO A 71 3.29 -9.21 -2.79
CA PRO A 71 4.16 -8.87 -3.91
C PRO A 71 4.02 -7.40 -4.31
N ARG A 72 5.16 -6.72 -4.41
CA ARG A 72 5.26 -5.29 -4.77
C ARG A 72 5.43 -5.15 -6.27
N TYR A 73 4.69 -4.23 -6.87
CA TYR A 73 4.75 -3.88 -8.28
C TYR A 73 5.00 -2.38 -8.44
N VAL A 74 5.90 -2.00 -9.35
CA VAL A 74 6.29 -0.61 -9.58
C VAL A 74 6.09 -0.23 -11.04
N LEU A 75 5.44 0.92 -11.28
CA LEU A 75 5.35 1.59 -12.58
C LEU A 75 6.28 2.80 -12.57
N VAL A 76 7.30 2.81 -13.43
CA VAL A 76 8.16 4.00 -13.61
C VAL A 76 7.47 5.00 -14.52
N ARG A 77 7.45 6.27 -14.12
CA ARG A 77 7.00 7.41 -14.94
C ARG A 77 8.16 8.24 -15.45
N ARG A 78 9.12 8.55 -14.58
CA ARG A 78 10.32 9.32 -14.90
C ARG A 78 11.52 8.40 -14.71
N SER A 79 12.16 8.05 -15.81
CA SER A 79 13.17 7.00 -15.89
C SER A 79 14.55 7.47 -15.47
N ARG A 80 14.86 8.77 -15.53
CA ARG A 80 16.22 9.30 -15.35
C ARG A 80 16.94 8.74 -14.11
N ARG A 81 16.32 8.83 -12.93
CA ARG A 81 16.93 8.35 -11.67
C ARG A 81 17.16 6.83 -11.67
N PHE A 82 16.22 6.08 -12.23
CA PHE A 82 16.32 4.62 -12.36
C PHE A 82 17.40 4.22 -13.38
N LEU A 83 17.51 4.94 -14.50
CA LEU A 83 18.53 4.72 -15.53
C LEU A 83 19.93 5.10 -15.02
N ALA A 84 20.05 6.17 -14.22
CA ALA A 84 21.32 6.55 -13.61
C ALA A 84 21.81 5.45 -12.66
N ALA A 85 20.93 4.91 -11.81
CA ALA A 85 21.24 3.78 -10.94
C ALA A 85 21.60 2.50 -11.73
N LEU A 86 20.91 2.23 -12.84
CA LEU A 86 21.15 1.04 -13.67
C LEU A 86 22.46 1.11 -14.47
N THR A 87 22.77 2.28 -15.03
CA THR A 87 23.92 2.47 -15.93
C THR A 87 25.18 2.93 -15.22
N GLY A 88 25.05 3.43 -13.98
CA GLY A 88 26.13 4.09 -13.25
C GLY A 88 26.55 5.45 -13.86
N SER A 89 25.78 6.00 -14.81
CA SER A 89 26.12 7.21 -15.54
C SER A 89 24.94 8.17 -15.69
N GLU A 90 25.05 9.33 -15.04
CA GLU A 90 24.07 10.42 -15.16
C GLU A 90 23.97 10.98 -16.58
N ALA A 91 25.10 11.01 -17.31
CA ALA A 91 25.13 11.49 -18.69
C ALA A 91 24.36 10.56 -19.63
N LEU A 92 24.58 9.24 -19.52
CA LEU A 92 23.85 8.26 -20.32
C LEU A 92 22.37 8.25 -19.96
N ALA A 93 22.05 8.34 -18.65
CA ALA A 93 20.67 8.43 -18.19
C ALA A 93 19.95 9.67 -18.73
N ALA A 94 20.62 10.82 -18.81
CA ALA A 94 20.04 12.05 -19.36
C ALA A 94 19.71 11.93 -20.86
N ILE A 95 20.49 11.15 -21.63
CA ILE A 95 20.25 10.90 -23.05
C ILE A 95 19.10 9.90 -23.25
N LEU A 96 19.07 8.82 -22.46
CA LEU A 96 18.08 7.75 -22.60
C LEU A 96 16.71 8.09 -21.99
N ALA A 97 16.68 8.93 -20.95
CA ALA A 97 15.45 9.19 -20.21
C ALA A 97 14.32 9.79 -21.05
N PRO A 98 14.54 10.78 -21.94
CA PRO A 98 13.46 11.32 -22.78
C PRO A 98 12.79 10.26 -23.65
N ILE A 99 13.57 9.29 -24.15
CA ILE A 99 13.06 8.20 -25.00
C ILE A 99 12.20 7.26 -24.16
N ALA A 100 12.70 6.82 -23.00
CA ALA A 100 11.97 5.96 -22.09
C ALA A 100 10.69 6.65 -21.56
N ASP A 101 10.79 7.91 -21.17
CA ASP A 101 9.66 8.69 -20.64
C ASP A 101 8.58 8.93 -21.70
N ALA A 102 8.97 9.14 -22.98
CA ALA A 102 8.04 9.21 -24.09
C ALA A 102 7.32 7.87 -24.32
N ALA A 103 8.04 6.75 -24.28
CA ALA A 103 7.44 5.42 -24.38
C ALA A 103 6.44 5.16 -23.23
N PHE A 104 6.81 5.51 -21.99
CA PHE A 104 5.92 5.42 -20.83
C PHE A 104 4.72 6.36 -20.93
N ALA A 105 4.87 7.54 -21.53
CA ALA A 105 3.75 8.45 -21.78
C ALA A 105 2.76 7.87 -22.79
N VAL A 106 3.24 7.35 -23.92
CA VAL A 106 2.40 6.69 -24.95
C VAL A 106 1.67 5.49 -24.36
N GLN A 107 2.38 4.64 -23.63
CA GLN A 107 1.80 3.47 -22.97
C GLN A 107 0.67 3.86 -22.00
N ARG A 108 0.89 4.87 -21.16
CA ARG A 108 -0.13 5.37 -20.21
C ARG A 108 -1.31 6.02 -20.92
N ALA A 109 -1.07 6.82 -21.95
CA ALA A 109 -2.13 7.45 -22.73
C ALA A 109 -3.00 6.39 -23.41
N GLY A 110 -2.39 5.38 -24.03
CA GLY A 110 -3.08 4.24 -24.63
C GLY A 110 -3.92 3.48 -23.61
N ARG A 111 -3.35 3.14 -22.44
CA ARG A 111 -4.09 2.48 -21.35
C ARG A 111 -5.30 3.30 -20.92
N THR A 112 -5.12 4.60 -20.69
CA THR A 112 -6.21 5.47 -20.22
C THR A 112 -7.31 5.62 -21.26
N ALA A 113 -6.95 5.80 -22.54
CA ALA A 113 -7.91 6.00 -23.63
C ALA A 113 -8.71 4.73 -23.96
N LEU A 114 -8.07 3.56 -23.83
CA LEU A 114 -8.68 2.26 -24.13
C LEU A 114 -9.42 1.65 -22.93
N SER A 115 -9.15 2.11 -21.71
CA SER A 115 -9.79 1.52 -20.54
C SER A 115 -11.24 2.02 -20.37
N PRO A 116 -12.22 1.10 -20.33
CA PRO A 116 -13.63 1.47 -20.18
C PRO A 116 -13.92 2.12 -18.83
N VAL A 117 -13.12 1.84 -17.79
CA VAL A 117 -13.32 2.41 -16.46
C VAL A 117 -13.22 3.94 -16.47
N HIS A 118 -12.25 4.51 -17.19
CA HIS A 118 -12.08 5.98 -17.26
C HIS A 118 -13.19 6.69 -18.04
N ARG A 119 -13.97 5.94 -18.83
CA ARG A 119 -15.16 6.46 -19.51
C ARG A 119 -16.38 6.47 -18.60
N ARG A 120 -16.49 5.48 -17.70
CA ARG A 120 -17.65 5.27 -16.82
C ARG A 120 -17.52 5.94 -15.46
N TYR A 121 -16.31 6.04 -14.93
CA TYR A 121 -16.03 6.54 -13.60
C TYR A 121 -15.10 7.74 -13.65
N GLU A 122 -15.21 8.58 -12.62
CA GLU A 122 -14.34 9.71 -12.36
C GLU A 122 -13.83 9.66 -10.92
N LEU A 123 -12.72 10.35 -10.70
CA LEU A 123 -12.12 10.50 -9.38
C LEU A 123 -12.40 11.92 -8.89
N VAL A 124 -13.07 12.00 -7.76
CA VAL A 124 -13.36 13.26 -7.07
C VAL A 124 -12.41 13.34 -5.87
N PRO A 125 -11.44 14.28 -5.86
CA PRO A 125 -10.62 14.52 -4.67
C PRO A 125 -11.53 14.84 -3.49
N ALA A 126 -11.26 14.25 -2.33
CA ALA A 126 -12.00 14.51 -1.11
C ALA A 126 -11.03 14.78 0.05
N PRO A 127 -11.30 15.78 0.88
CA PRO A 127 -10.46 16.08 2.05
C PRO A 127 -10.66 15.06 3.19
N GLU A 128 -11.83 14.40 3.22
CA GLU A 128 -12.22 13.41 4.22
C GLU A 128 -13.16 12.37 3.61
N MET A 129 -13.22 11.20 4.23
CA MET A 129 -14.16 10.13 3.94
C MET A 129 -15.52 10.47 4.55
N PRO A 130 -16.60 10.53 3.75
CA PRO A 130 -17.94 10.80 4.25
C PRO A 130 -18.43 9.73 5.24
N GLU A 131 -18.95 10.18 6.39
CA GLU A 131 -19.51 9.29 7.43
C GLU A 131 -20.74 8.51 6.95
N GLU A 132 -21.48 9.04 5.98
CA GLU A 132 -22.63 8.36 5.34
C GLU A 132 -22.26 7.04 4.67
N LEU A 133 -20.96 6.79 4.40
CA LEU A 133 -20.50 5.54 3.83
C LEU A 133 -20.27 4.44 4.88
N ALA A 134 -20.36 4.73 6.18
CA ALA A 134 -20.05 3.78 7.25
C ALA A 134 -20.79 2.44 7.11
N ASP A 135 -22.09 2.47 6.78
CA ASP A 135 -22.88 1.26 6.59
C ASP A 135 -22.38 0.41 5.41
N ARG A 136 -21.83 1.03 4.38
CA ARG A 136 -21.26 0.32 3.23
C ARG A 136 -19.96 -0.39 3.56
N PHE A 137 -19.13 0.19 4.44
CA PHE A 137 -17.95 -0.50 4.98
C PHE A 137 -18.37 -1.74 5.77
N VAL A 138 -19.40 -1.62 6.62
CA VAL A 138 -19.92 -2.73 7.42
C VAL A 138 -20.51 -3.82 6.53
N ALA A 139 -21.30 -3.46 5.52
CA ALA A 139 -21.86 -4.41 4.56
C ALA A 139 -20.74 -5.16 3.80
N HIS A 140 -19.79 -4.41 3.26
CA HIS A 140 -18.66 -4.97 2.52
C HIS A 140 -17.82 -5.93 3.38
N ALA A 141 -17.55 -5.58 4.64
CA ALA A 141 -16.80 -6.44 5.58
C ALA A 141 -17.51 -7.78 5.86
N LYS A 142 -18.86 -7.80 5.84
CA LYS A 142 -19.64 -9.03 6.00
C LYS A 142 -19.60 -9.92 4.75
N GLU A 143 -19.59 -9.32 3.57
CA GLU A 143 -19.65 -10.03 2.29
C GLU A 143 -18.31 -10.63 1.86
N GLN A 144 -17.19 -9.98 2.17
CA GLN A 144 -15.88 -10.41 1.65
C GLN A 144 -15.31 -11.70 2.27
N GLY A 145 -15.79 -12.09 3.46
CA GLY A 145 -15.26 -13.23 4.23
C GLY A 145 -13.76 -13.10 4.57
N GLY A 146 -13.19 -14.11 5.22
CA GLY A 146 -11.75 -14.15 5.50
C GLY A 146 -11.28 -13.15 6.56
N ALA A 147 -9.99 -12.84 6.54
CA ALA A 147 -9.34 -11.96 7.51
C ALA A 147 -9.03 -10.57 6.90
N ALA A 148 -9.58 -9.51 7.48
CA ALA A 148 -9.40 -8.15 6.98
C ALA A 148 -9.09 -7.18 8.14
N PRO A 149 -8.07 -6.31 8.00
CA PRO A 149 -7.90 -5.15 8.88
C PRO A 149 -9.16 -4.28 8.91
N HIS A 150 -9.45 -3.70 10.07
CA HIS A 150 -10.56 -2.77 10.25
C HIS A 150 -10.47 -1.59 9.28
N ARG A 151 -11.58 -1.26 8.63
CA ARG A 151 -11.73 -0.08 7.76
C ARG A 151 -13.06 0.58 8.05
N SER A 152 -13.02 1.88 8.27
CA SER A 152 -14.19 2.73 8.44
C SER A 152 -13.88 4.16 8.01
N PRO A 153 -14.88 5.03 7.81
CA PRO A 153 -14.65 6.45 7.56
C PRO A 153 -13.72 7.08 8.61
N ALA A 154 -13.99 6.84 9.89
CA ALA A 154 -13.15 7.31 11.00
C ALA A 154 -11.68 6.85 10.88
N TRP A 155 -11.42 5.61 10.47
CA TRP A 155 -10.05 5.11 10.29
C TRP A 155 -9.34 5.76 9.11
N ILE A 156 -10.04 5.97 7.99
CA ILE A 156 -9.48 6.66 6.82
C ILE A 156 -9.22 8.15 7.14
N ASN A 157 -10.14 8.79 7.85
CA ASN A 157 -9.99 10.18 8.30
C ASN A 157 -8.83 10.31 9.30
N TRP A 158 -8.64 9.32 10.16
CA TRP A 158 -7.46 9.22 11.01
C TRP A 158 -6.17 9.10 10.17
N LEU A 159 -6.12 8.27 9.13
CA LEU A 159 -4.94 8.18 8.24
C LEU A 159 -4.65 9.51 7.53
N LEU A 160 -5.69 10.19 7.04
CA LEU A 160 -5.56 11.48 6.36
C LEU A 160 -5.00 12.58 7.27
N THR A 161 -5.27 12.51 8.58
CA THR A 161 -4.89 13.54 9.56
C THR A 161 -3.60 13.23 10.32
N THR A 162 -3.28 11.94 10.49
CA THR A 162 -2.18 11.50 11.38
C THR A 162 -0.89 11.23 10.62
N GLU A 163 -0.95 11.04 9.31
CA GLU A 163 0.26 11.03 8.51
C GLU A 163 0.84 12.43 8.43
N PHE A 164 2.16 12.54 8.65
CA PHE A 164 3.02 13.73 8.66
C PHE A 164 2.85 14.70 7.46
N ASN A 165 1.67 15.28 7.28
CA ASN A 165 1.34 16.28 6.26
C ASN A 165 2.05 17.62 6.52
N ASP A 166 2.63 17.77 7.71
CA ASP A 166 3.57 18.83 8.07
C ASP A 166 4.92 18.69 7.34
N VAL A 167 5.23 17.52 6.79
CA VAL A 167 6.40 17.29 5.95
C VAL A 167 5.98 17.47 4.48
N PRO A 168 6.43 18.52 3.78
CA PRO A 168 5.98 18.83 2.42
C PRO A 168 6.22 17.71 1.38
N THR A 169 7.14 16.81 1.70
CA THR A 169 7.53 15.65 0.89
C THR A 169 6.70 14.40 1.14
N ARG A 170 5.73 14.44 2.07
CA ARG A 170 4.78 13.38 2.38
C ARG A 170 3.37 13.90 2.21
N ARG A 171 2.58 13.23 1.38
CA ARG A 171 1.19 13.63 1.12
C ARG A 171 0.32 12.42 0.95
N THR A 172 -0.81 12.41 1.62
CA THR A 172 -1.83 11.37 1.45
C THR A 172 -3.07 12.01 0.87
N ASN A 173 -3.58 11.45 -0.22
CA ASN A 173 -4.73 11.96 -0.96
C ASN A 173 -5.83 10.90 -1.00
N LEU A 174 -7.03 11.32 -0.63
CA LEU A 174 -8.24 10.55 -0.82
C LEU A 174 -8.94 10.97 -2.12
N HIS A 175 -9.35 9.97 -2.89
CA HIS A 175 -10.22 10.13 -4.05
C HIS A 175 -11.45 9.26 -3.88
N LEU A 176 -12.63 9.87 -3.98
CA LEU A 176 -13.90 9.15 -4.11
C LEU A 176 -14.10 8.78 -5.57
N VAL A 177 -14.48 7.53 -5.83
CA VAL A 177 -14.77 7.04 -7.16
C VAL A 177 -16.26 7.20 -7.40
N ARG A 178 -16.62 7.93 -8.45
CA ARG A 178 -18.02 8.22 -8.78
C ARG A 178 -18.33 7.75 -10.19
N ARG A 179 -19.51 7.18 -10.40
CA ARG A 179 -19.98 6.92 -11.76
C ARG A 179 -20.35 8.25 -12.42
N LYS A 180 -19.81 8.51 -13.61
CA LYS A 180 -20.03 9.78 -14.31
C LYS A 180 -21.51 10.02 -14.56
N GLY A 181 -21.96 11.25 -14.29
CA GLY A 181 -23.35 11.65 -14.41
C GLY A 181 -24.24 11.22 -13.24
N THR A 182 -23.65 10.69 -12.16
CA THR A 182 -24.37 10.33 -10.93
C THR A 182 -23.71 11.00 -9.72
N VAL A 183 -24.41 11.08 -8.60
CA VAL A 183 -23.85 11.49 -7.30
C VAL A 183 -23.34 10.31 -6.47
N GLU A 184 -23.63 9.08 -6.91
CA GLU A 184 -23.34 7.86 -6.17
C GLU A 184 -21.85 7.54 -6.12
N ILE A 185 -21.33 7.37 -4.91
CA ILE A 185 -19.95 6.94 -4.68
C ILE A 185 -19.88 5.43 -4.93
N SER A 186 -19.06 4.99 -5.87
CA SER A 186 -18.88 3.57 -6.20
C SER A 186 -17.68 2.94 -5.50
N GLY A 187 -16.83 3.74 -4.85
CA GLY A 187 -15.64 3.28 -4.16
C GLY A 187 -14.74 4.43 -3.70
N TYR A 188 -13.56 4.09 -3.19
CA TYR A 188 -12.53 5.06 -2.85
C TYR A 188 -11.13 4.55 -3.16
N ILE A 189 -10.19 5.49 -3.22
CA ILE A 189 -8.77 5.24 -3.40
C ILE A 189 -8.00 6.18 -2.48
N LEU A 190 -7.09 5.61 -1.70
CA LEU A 190 -6.13 6.32 -0.88
C LEU A 190 -4.73 6.16 -1.50
N THR A 191 -4.09 7.28 -1.78
CA THR A 191 -2.72 7.29 -2.33
C THR A 191 -1.82 8.07 -1.41
N LYS A 192 -0.55 7.69 -1.36
CA LYS A 192 0.50 8.41 -0.64
C LYS A 192 1.66 8.72 -1.54
N GLN A 193 2.28 9.87 -1.38
CA GLN A 193 3.53 10.22 -2.03
C GLN A 193 4.60 10.46 -0.98
N ARG A 194 5.81 9.96 -1.22
CA ARG A 194 6.97 10.18 -0.36
C ARG A 194 8.24 10.41 -1.18
N HIS A 195 9.05 11.38 -0.78
CA HIS A 195 10.42 11.54 -1.25
C HIS A 195 11.38 10.61 -0.50
N PHE A 196 12.33 10.03 -1.24
CA PHE A 196 13.39 9.19 -0.74
C PHE A 196 14.74 9.72 -1.23
N ASP A 197 15.61 10.05 -0.28
CA ASP A 197 16.99 10.45 -0.59
C ASP A 197 17.77 9.27 -1.19
N ASP A 198 17.52 8.06 -0.70
CA ASP A 198 18.07 6.82 -1.24
C ASP A 198 17.10 5.65 -1.02
N VAL A 199 16.81 4.92 -2.10
CA VAL A 199 16.12 3.63 -2.07
C VAL A 199 17.18 2.52 -2.03
N THR A 200 17.50 2.11 -0.81
CA THR A 200 18.68 1.32 -0.40
C THR A 200 18.95 0.02 -1.18
N GLN A 201 17.92 -0.64 -1.73
CA GLN A 201 18.12 -1.90 -2.47
C GLN A 201 18.65 -1.72 -3.89
N ARG A 202 18.50 -0.52 -4.46
CA ARG A 202 18.84 -0.23 -5.86
C ARG A 202 19.71 1.02 -6.00
N HIS A 203 20.03 1.68 -4.88
CA HIS A 203 20.75 2.95 -4.84
C HIS A 203 20.12 4.03 -5.73
N VAL A 204 18.78 4.01 -5.84
CA VAL A 204 18.05 5.04 -6.58
C VAL A 204 17.92 6.24 -5.65
N LYS A 205 18.67 7.29 -5.96
CA LYS A 205 18.71 8.52 -5.17
C LYS A 205 17.70 9.55 -5.65
N ASP A 206 17.29 10.42 -4.73
CA ASP A 206 16.44 11.58 -4.98
C ASP A 206 15.17 11.23 -5.77
N VAL A 207 14.41 10.24 -5.30
CA VAL A 207 13.24 9.72 -6.00
C VAL A 207 11.97 9.94 -5.20
N THR A 208 10.92 10.38 -5.88
CA THR A 208 9.59 10.52 -5.31
C THR A 208 8.73 9.35 -5.76
N ILE A 209 8.26 8.53 -4.81
CA ILE A 209 7.43 7.37 -5.12
C ILE A 209 6.03 7.65 -4.58
N ALA A 210 5.01 7.44 -5.42
CA ALA A 210 3.64 7.33 -4.97
C ALA A 210 3.28 5.88 -4.72
N ALA A 211 2.46 5.60 -3.71
CA ALA A 211 1.96 4.28 -3.38
C ALA A 211 0.43 4.33 -3.34
N VAL A 212 -0.22 3.30 -3.88
CA VAL A 212 -1.64 3.06 -3.63
C VAL A 212 -1.74 2.36 -2.28
N GLN A 213 -2.18 3.10 -1.25
CA GLN A 213 -2.19 2.62 0.14
C GLN A 213 -3.40 1.75 0.45
N ASP A 214 -4.58 2.20 0.05
CA ASP A 214 -5.84 1.52 0.29
C ASP A 214 -6.84 1.85 -0.82
N TRP A 215 -7.81 0.98 -1.04
CA TRP A 215 -8.82 1.13 -2.07
C TRP A 215 -10.00 0.23 -1.75
N MET A 216 -11.23 0.65 -2.02
CA MET A 216 -12.39 -0.25 -1.87
C MET A 216 -13.41 0.06 -2.95
N SER A 217 -14.03 -1.00 -3.47
CA SER A 217 -15.23 -0.86 -4.30
C SER A 217 -16.45 -1.20 -3.48
N PHE A 218 -17.50 -0.40 -3.67
CA PHE A 218 -18.82 -0.62 -3.13
C PHE A 218 -19.85 -0.91 -4.24
N ASP A 219 -19.38 -1.15 -5.47
CA ASP A 219 -20.17 -1.38 -6.68
C ASP A 219 -19.61 -2.60 -7.41
N ASP A 220 -20.43 -3.63 -7.59
CA ASP A 220 -20.05 -4.86 -8.30
C ASP A 220 -19.62 -4.61 -9.76
N ALA A 221 -20.13 -3.53 -10.38
CA ALA A 221 -19.72 -3.13 -11.72
C ALA A 221 -18.31 -2.51 -11.76
N LEU A 222 -17.70 -2.26 -10.60
CA LEU A 222 -16.36 -1.72 -10.41
C LEU A 222 -15.47 -2.75 -9.69
N PRO A 223 -14.96 -3.77 -10.39
CA PRO A 223 -14.04 -4.73 -9.79
C PRO A 223 -12.70 -4.08 -9.38
N GLU A 224 -12.00 -4.66 -8.41
CA GLU A 224 -10.79 -4.06 -7.81
C GLU A 224 -9.70 -3.71 -8.83
N HIS A 225 -9.48 -4.54 -9.86
CA HIS A 225 -8.52 -4.21 -10.91
C HIS A 225 -8.89 -2.91 -11.68
N HIS A 226 -10.17 -2.62 -11.88
CA HIS A 226 -10.58 -1.32 -12.46
C HIS A 226 -10.28 -0.16 -11.52
N LEU A 227 -10.45 -0.37 -10.21
CA LEU A 227 -10.10 0.58 -9.16
C LEU A 227 -8.59 0.86 -9.13
N LEU A 228 -7.75 -0.18 -9.25
CA LEU A 228 -6.30 -0.05 -9.34
C LEU A 228 -5.85 0.71 -10.60
N ALA A 229 -6.53 0.51 -11.74
CA ALA A 229 -6.25 1.29 -12.94
C ALA A 229 -6.54 2.79 -12.74
N LEU A 230 -7.63 3.13 -12.05
CA LEU A 230 -7.92 4.50 -11.62
C LEU A 230 -6.86 5.01 -10.63
N ALA A 231 -6.45 4.19 -9.66
CA ALA A 231 -5.51 4.54 -8.61
C ALA A 231 -4.13 4.91 -9.15
N ILE A 232 -3.63 4.18 -10.16
CA ILE A 232 -2.37 4.52 -10.81
C ILE A 232 -2.43 5.92 -11.43
N ASN A 233 -3.56 6.28 -12.05
CA ASN A 233 -3.70 7.62 -12.62
C ASN A 233 -3.82 8.70 -11.53
N ALA A 234 -4.52 8.41 -10.44
CA ALA A 234 -4.61 9.29 -9.27
C ALA A 234 -3.21 9.58 -8.69
N ALA A 235 -2.46 8.52 -8.40
CA ALA A 235 -1.10 8.58 -7.84
C ALA A 235 -0.09 9.32 -8.74
N LEU A 236 -0.36 9.41 -10.06
CA LEU A 236 0.47 10.14 -11.01
C LEU A 236 0.00 11.57 -11.26
N THR A 237 -1.21 11.93 -10.85
CA THR A 237 -1.74 13.28 -11.10
C THR A 237 -1.30 14.19 -9.95
N PRO A 238 -0.59 15.29 -10.23
CA PRO A 238 -0.26 16.25 -9.18
C PRO A 238 -1.55 16.83 -8.58
N ALA A 239 -1.64 16.91 -7.25
CA ALA A 239 -2.75 17.60 -6.62
C ALA A 239 -2.75 19.09 -7.04
N PRO A 240 -3.94 19.72 -7.23
CA PRO A 240 -4.04 21.10 -7.74
C PRO A 240 -3.26 22.13 -6.94
N GLU A 241 -3.03 21.88 -5.66
CA GLU A 241 -2.38 22.77 -4.70
C GLU A 241 -0.85 22.60 -4.66
N VAL A 242 -0.30 21.76 -5.54
CA VAL A 242 1.13 21.47 -5.58
C VAL A 242 1.86 22.44 -6.52
N ILE A 243 2.79 23.18 -5.92
CA ILE A 243 3.90 23.90 -6.56
C ILE A 243 4.49 23.07 -7.70
N ARG A 244 4.66 23.67 -8.89
CA ARG A 244 5.36 23.09 -10.05
C ARG A 244 6.60 22.28 -9.59
N GLY A 245 6.52 20.95 -9.63
CA GLY A 245 7.67 20.09 -9.31
C GLY A 245 7.38 18.71 -8.72
N SER A 246 6.37 18.54 -7.85
CA SER A 246 6.24 17.30 -7.06
C SER A 246 5.33 16.23 -7.70
N THR A 247 5.62 15.83 -8.92
CA THR A 247 5.02 14.61 -9.47
C THR A 247 5.86 13.39 -9.12
N ALA A 248 5.24 12.32 -8.65
CA ALA A 248 5.93 11.05 -8.43
C ALA A 248 6.68 10.56 -9.69
N ASP A 249 7.90 10.07 -9.47
CA ASP A 249 8.76 9.43 -10.47
C ASP A 249 8.33 7.98 -10.75
N ALA A 250 7.68 7.34 -9.78
CA ALA A 250 7.12 6.00 -9.90
C ALA A 250 5.86 5.80 -9.03
N VAL A 251 5.04 4.80 -9.38
CA VAL A 251 3.90 4.34 -8.56
C VAL A 251 4.14 2.92 -8.10
N GLU A 252 3.85 2.65 -6.83
CA GLU A 252 3.92 1.35 -6.20
C GLU A 252 2.53 0.83 -5.84
N ILE A 253 2.31 -0.47 -6.05
CA ILE A 253 1.12 -1.20 -5.61
C ILE A 253 1.60 -2.54 -5.04
N CYS A 254 1.08 -2.94 -3.87
CA CYS A 254 1.29 -4.30 -3.37
C CYS A 254 -0.05 -5.03 -3.25
N THR A 255 -0.13 -6.25 -3.77
CA THR A 255 -1.35 -7.08 -3.69
C THR A 255 -1.00 -8.57 -3.68
N ALA A 256 -1.74 -9.33 -2.86
CA ALA A 256 -1.66 -10.78 -2.83
C ALA A 256 -2.58 -11.46 -3.87
N ASP A 257 -3.51 -10.72 -4.50
CA ASP A 257 -4.47 -11.27 -5.45
C ASP A 257 -3.82 -11.61 -6.81
N PRO A 258 -3.79 -12.90 -7.22
CA PRO A 258 -3.16 -13.29 -8.48
C PRO A 258 -3.78 -12.68 -9.74
N ALA A 259 -5.09 -12.39 -9.74
CA ALA A 259 -5.78 -11.74 -10.86
C ALA A 259 -5.33 -10.29 -11.00
N GLU A 260 -5.21 -9.57 -9.89
CA GLU A 260 -4.68 -8.21 -9.89
C GLU A 260 -3.22 -8.18 -10.32
N GLN A 261 -2.39 -9.09 -9.79
CA GLN A 261 -0.99 -9.22 -10.20
C GLN A 261 -0.83 -9.40 -11.72
N ARG A 262 -1.69 -10.22 -12.35
CA ARG A 262 -1.71 -10.38 -13.81
C ARG A 262 -2.09 -9.08 -14.51
N ALA A 263 -3.08 -8.35 -14.00
CA ALA A 263 -3.48 -7.05 -14.54
C ALA A 263 -2.36 -6.01 -14.45
N LEU A 264 -1.70 -5.90 -13.28
CA LEU A 264 -0.57 -4.99 -13.05
C LEU A 264 0.58 -5.26 -14.03
N ARG A 265 0.96 -6.52 -14.25
CA ARG A 265 1.99 -6.89 -15.23
C ARG A 265 1.60 -6.51 -16.65
N ARG A 266 0.33 -6.72 -17.04
CA ARG A 266 -0.19 -6.30 -18.36
C ARG A 266 -0.15 -4.78 -18.54
N TRP A 267 -0.27 -4.01 -17.46
CA TRP A 267 -0.10 -2.56 -17.49
C TRP A 267 1.36 -2.10 -17.41
N GLY A 268 2.32 -3.01 -17.51
CA GLY A 268 3.76 -2.70 -17.53
C GLY A 268 4.38 -2.46 -16.16
N LEU A 269 3.68 -2.80 -15.07
CA LEU A 269 4.30 -2.79 -13.76
C LEU A 269 5.26 -3.97 -13.59
N VAL A 270 6.40 -3.70 -12.97
CA VAL A 270 7.45 -4.70 -12.74
C VAL A 270 7.45 -5.09 -11.27
N GLY A 271 7.56 -6.40 -11.00
CA GLY A 271 7.67 -6.92 -9.64
C GLY A 271 8.99 -6.50 -8.98
N MET A 272 8.91 -5.91 -7.79
CA MET A 272 10.05 -5.28 -7.09
C MET A 272 10.03 -5.62 -5.59
N GLY A 273 10.16 -6.90 -5.26
CA GLY A 273 10.17 -7.36 -3.87
C GLY A 273 8.77 -7.55 -3.30
N GLN A 274 8.65 -7.42 -1.98
CA GLN A 274 7.41 -7.68 -1.24
C GLN A 274 7.31 -6.82 0.01
N LEU A 275 6.09 -6.47 0.37
CA LEU A 275 5.72 -5.98 1.69
C LEU A 275 5.37 -7.19 2.56
N ASN A 276 5.94 -7.28 3.77
CA ASN A 276 5.67 -8.39 4.68
C ASN A 276 4.73 -7.93 5.79
N PHE A 277 3.60 -8.63 5.89
CA PHE A 277 2.78 -8.61 7.09
C PHE A 277 3.07 -9.86 7.91
N LEU A 278 3.46 -9.69 9.16
CA LEU A 278 3.78 -10.78 10.06
C LEU A 278 2.75 -10.86 11.16
N CYS A 279 2.25 -12.05 11.46
CA CYS A 279 1.36 -12.24 12.60
C CYS A 279 1.72 -13.46 13.44
N LYS A 280 1.35 -13.41 14.71
CA LYS A 280 1.52 -14.50 15.67
C LYS A 280 0.24 -14.63 16.50
N PRO A 281 -0.58 -15.66 16.26
CA PRO A 281 -1.67 -15.98 17.15
C PRO A 281 -1.15 -16.56 18.46
N ALA A 282 -1.81 -16.24 19.57
CA ALA A 282 -1.67 -16.98 20.80
C ALA A 282 -2.19 -18.42 20.60
N ARG A 283 -1.68 -19.34 21.43
CA ARG A 283 -2.11 -20.75 21.36
C ARG A 283 -3.61 -20.85 21.65
N GLY A 284 -4.35 -21.49 20.75
CA GLY A 284 -5.80 -21.70 20.88
C GLY A 284 -6.68 -20.54 20.44
N ALA A 285 -6.10 -19.45 19.90
CA ALA A 285 -6.88 -18.37 19.29
C ALA A 285 -7.43 -18.79 17.91
N ASP A 286 -8.54 -18.17 17.47
CA ASP A 286 -9.20 -18.44 16.18
C ASP A 286 -8.25 -18.33 14.96
N LEU A 287 -7.24 -17.46 15.06
CA LEU A 287 -6.20 -17.25 14.04
C LEU A 287 -5.07 -18.29 14.03
N ALA A 288 -5.07 -19.23 14.97
CA ALA A 288 -4.09 -20.32 15.00
C ALA A 288 -4.41 -21.42 13.97
N ASP A 289 -5.61 -21.40 13.36
CA ASP A 289 -5.98 -22.28 12.26
C ASP A 289 -5.04 -22.09 11.06
N ASP A 290 -4.62 -23.20 10.45
CA ASP A 290 -3.68 -23.22 9.33
C ASP A 290 -4.23 -22.51 8.08
N LYS A 291 -5.55 -22.38 7.93
CA LYS A 291 -6.13 -21.60 6.82
C LYS A 291 -5.66 -20.14 6.85
N TRP A 292 -5.45 -19.57 8.04
CA TRP A 292 -5.00 -18.19 8.19
C TRP A 292 -3.52 -17.98 7.89
N ARG A 293 -2.78 -19.05 7.57
CA ARG A 293 -1.41 -18.95 7.05
C ARG A 293 -1.37 -18.65 5.56
N ASP A 294 -2.46 -18.86 4.84
CA ASP A 294 -2.57 -18.59 3.41
C ASP A 294 -2.91 -17.10 3.17
N PRO A 295 -2.05 -16.32 2.49
CA PRO A 295 -2.34 -14.94 2.13
C PRO A 295 -3.64 -14.74 1.34
N ALA A 296 -4.13 -15.75 0.62
CA ALA A 296 -5.39 -15.66 -0.14
C ALA A 296 -6.63 -15.51 0.77
N ASN A 297 -6.52 -15.95 2.03
CA ASN A 297 -7.56 -15.79 3.04
C ASN A 297 -7.52 -14.42 3.72
N TRP A 298 -6.61 -13.54 3.31
CA TRP A 298 -6.50 -12.19 3.84
C TRP A 298 -6.85 -11.11 2.81
N ARG A 299 -7.32 -9.97 3.30
CA ARG A 299 -7.57 -8.74 2.55
C ARG A 299 -6.63 -7.63 3.03
N LEU A 300 -5.34 -7.89 2.87
CA LEU A 300 -4.26 -6.97 3.28
C LEU A 300 -3.98 -5.97 2.18
N ARG A 301 -3.69 -4.73 2.61
CA ARG A 301 -3.31 -3.64 1.71
C ARG A 301 -2.10 -2.89 2.30
N PRO A 302 -1.40 -2.09 1.50
CA PRO A 302 -0.20 -1.40 1.98
C PRO A 302 -0.41 -0.44 3.16
N ALA A 303 -1.61 0.14 3.31
CA ALA A 303 -1.95 1.06 4.40
C ALA A 303 -1.65 0.50 5.81
N GLU A 304 -1.70 -0.81 5.97
CA GLU A 304 -1.54 -1.40 7.30
C GLU A 304 -0.10 -1.31 7.84
N GLY A 305 0.86 -1.08 6.95
CA GLY A 305 2.25 -1.36 7.21
C GLY A 305 3.23 -0.29 6.88
N ASP A 306 2.82 0.96 7.02
CA ASP A 306 3.44 2.17 6.51
C ASP A 306 4.95 2.35 6.83
N ASN A 307 5.74 1.50 6.18
CA ASN A 307 7.19 1.50 6.02
C ASN A 307 7.44 1.14 4.54
N PHE A 308 7.09 2.07 3.66
CA PHE A 308 7.57 2.02 2.28
C PHE A 308 9.08 2.32 2.30
N TRP A 309 9.90 1.30 2.04
CA TRP A 309 11.36 1.35 1.85
C TRP A 309 12.27 1.57 3.08
N THR A 310 12.17 0.68 4.09
CA THR A 310 13.25 0.43 5.07
C THR A 310 13.91 -0.92 4.90
#